data_AF-A0A3M6K6C8-F1
#
_entry.id   AF-A0A3M6K6C8-F1
#
_cell.length_a   1.000
_cell.length_b   1.000
_cell.length_c   1.000
_cell.angle_alpha   90.00
_cell.angle_beta   90.00
_cell.angle_gamma   90.00
#
_symmetry.space_group_name_H-M   'P 1'
#
loop_
_entity.id
_entity.type
_entity.pdbx_description
1 polymer ?
#
loop_
_entity_poly.entity_id
_entity_poly.type
_entity_poly.pdbx_seq_one_letter_code
_entity_poly.pdbx_strand_id
1 'polypeptide(L)'
;PDDIIIRDSNLFKISHGNLSEHNSQILLYYSNLEIILDEQWDLKQLLSKIQEKKDVLFSISTKNSLIDSQFALSKAKTALQTDDPFLSCWIKCAGISLIDSILLQNQIIPNPAHSLSLLRNLKNEKNNQFSEKIISEIGVERATSSLLTRMLKSSCGFSDMIENNQNSKIIEKKAKHMIENSLLSDCYLYLTYQNKNNFYKIKNSLNLNSEKIHVLKTAFDLTNSSSELQASIDSMSDITNKLLKLNHSNAK
;
A
#
# COMPACT_ATOMS: atom_id res chain seq x y z
N PRO A 1 -0.10 13.54 -13.58
CA PRO A 1 -0.73 12.20 -13.44
C PRO A 1 0.14 11.22 -14.20
N ASP A 2 0.24 9.96 -13.77
CA ASP A 2 1.05 8.96 -14.49
C ASP A 2 0.44 8.65 -15.86
N ASP A 3 1.31 8.47 -16.86
CA ASP A 3 0.94 8.06 -18.21
C ASP A 3 1.33 6.61 -18.47
N ILE A 4 0.49 5.88 -19.19
CA ILE A 4 0.74 4.51 -19.60
C ILE A 4 0.86 4.46 -21.12
N ILE A 5 2.02 4.04 -21.62
CA ILE A 5 2.28 3.92 -23.06
C ILE A 5 2.65 2.48 -23.43
N ILE A 6 2.29 2.08 -24.65
CA ILE A 6 2.66 0.79 -25.23
C ILE A 6 3.59 1.08 -26.40
N ARG A 7 4.79 0.50 -26.37
CA ARG A 7 5.74 0.50 -27.51
C ARG A 7 6.37 -0.86 -27.64
N ASP A 8 6.42 -1.39 -28.86
CA ASP A 8 7.07 -2.68 -29.18
C ASP A 8 6.62 -3.83 -28.27
N SER A 9 5.31 -3.93 -28.00
CA SER A 9 4.70 -4.90 -27.07
C SER A 9 5.11 -4.75 -25.59
N ASN A 10 5.94 -3.76 -25.27
CA ASN A 10 6.29 -3.37 -23.91
C ASN A 10 5.32 -2.30 -23.40
N LEU A 11 4.97 -2.43 -22.13
CA LEU A 11 4.08 -1.54 -21.42
C LEU A 11 4.92 -0.71 -20.47
N PHE A 12 4.94 0.60 -20.66
CA PHE A 12 5.70 1.54 -19.86
C PHE A 12 4.76 2.40 -19.04
N LYS A 13 5.14 2.62 -17.79
CA LYS A 13 4.53 3.62 -16.92
C LYS A 13 5.50 4.79 -16.80
N ILE A 14 5.06 5.97 -17.20
CA ILE A 14 5.78 7.23 -17.05
C ILE A 14 5.19 7.95 -15.85
N SER A 15 6.00 8.11 -14.82
CA SER A 15 5.64 8.88 -13.64
C SER A 15 6.25 10.26 -13.70
N HIS A 16 5.44 11.26 -13.37
CA HIS A 16 5.84 12.66 -13.39
C HIS A 16 6.18 13.13 -11.99
N GLY A 17 7.39 13.65 -11.83
CA GLY A 17 7.91 14.19 -10.57
C GLY A 17 8.20 15.68 -10.68
N ASN A 18 8.46 16.32 -9.55
CA ASN A 18 8.94 17.70 -9.50
C ASN A 18 10.13 17.82 -8.53
N LEU A 19 11.00 18.80 -8.77
CA LEU A 19 12.18 19.05 -7.93
C LEU A 19 11.81 19.57 -6.52
N SER A 20 10.58 20.04 -6.33
CA SER A 20 10.03 20.53 -5.06
C SER A 20 9.30 19.44 -4.24
N GLU A 21 9.55 18.15 -4.54
CA GLU A 21 8.92 17.04 -3.84
C GLU A 21 9.32 17.05 -2.35
N HIS A 22 8.33 16.85 -1.49
CA HIS A 22 8.48 16.89 -0.03
C HIS A 22 7.91 15.63 0.65
N ASN A 23 7.19 14.78 -0.09
CA ASN A 23 6.77 13.49 0.40
C ASN A 23 8.00 12.59 0.60
N SER A 24 8.28 12.25 1.85
CA SER A 24 9.47 11.50 2.23
C SER A 24 9.58 10.13 1.55
N GLN A 25 8.44 9.45 1.32
CA GLN A 25 8.43 8.14 0.70
C GLN A 25 8.67 8.24 -0.81
N ILE A 26 8.12 9.25 -1.49
CA ILE A 26 8.41 9.53 -2.91
C ILE A 26 9.91 9.84 -3.09
N LEU A 27 10.48 10.67 -2.22
CA LEU A 27 11.92 10.97 -2.22
C LEU A 27 12.77 9.71 -2.01
N LEU A 28 12.35 8.78 -1.14
CA LEU A 28 13.04 7.49 -1.01
C LEU A 28 13.00 6.68 -2.30
N TYR A 29 11.89 6.64 -3.03
CA TYR A 29 11.83 5.98 -4.34
C TYR A 29 12.79 6.61 -5.36
N TYR A 30 12.98 7.94 -5.32
CA TYR A 30 13.94 8.61 -6.19
C TYR A 30 15.38 8.17 -5.92
N SER A 31 15.73 7.77 -4.69
CA SER A 31 17.10 7.36 -4.33
C SER A 31 17.65 6.17 -5.14
N ASN A 32 16.77 5.39 -5.79
CA ASN A 32 17.15 4.24 -6.61
C ASN A 32 17.03 4.51 -8.12
N LEU A 33 16.78 5.75 -8.54
CA LEU A 33 16.64 6.10 -9.96
C LEU A 33 18.01 6.31 -10.62
N GLU A 34 18.10 5.90 -11.87
CA GLU A 34 19.21 6.21 -12.76
C GLU A 34 18.91 7.50 -13.55
N ILE A 35 19.88 8.41 -13.60
CA ILE A 35 19.77 9.64 -14.39
C ILE A 35 20.13 9.31 -15.84
N ILE A 36 19.16 9.46 -16.74
CA ILE A 36 19.38 9.30 -18.19
C ILE A 36 19.82 10.64 -18.83
N LEU A 37 19.27 11.77 -18.36
CA LEU A 37 19.56 13.11 -18.87
C LEU A 37 19.43 14.15 -17.73
N ASP A 38 20.43 15.01 -17.57
CA ASP A 38 20.45 16.07 -16.53
C ASP A 38 21.43 17.20 -16.92
N GLU A 39 21.02 18.04 -17.87
CA GLU A 39 21.90 19.09 -18.42
C GLU A 39 22.28 20.15 -17.38
N GLN A 40 21.37 20.46 -16.45
CA GLN A 40 21.53 21.51 -15.44
C GLN A 40 22.03 20.99 -14.09
N TRP A 41 22.26 19.67 -13.96
CA TRP A 41 22.73 19.00 -12.74
C TRP A 41 21.73 19.02 -11.57
N ASP A 42 20.49 19.46 -11.82
CA ASP A 42 19.45 19.60 -10.81
C ASP A 42 19.01 18.23 -10.27
N LEU A 43 18.91 17.22 -11.13
CA LEU A 43 18.54 15.85 -10.71
C LEU A 43 19.66 15.25 -9.87
N LYS A 44 20.91 15.41 -10.27
CA LYS A 44 22.07 14.93 -9.51
C LYS A 44 22.16 15.62 -8.14
N GLN A 45 21.89 16.93 -8.08
CA GLN A 45 21.85 17.64 -6.81
C GLN A 45 20.71 17.14 -5.92
N LEU A 46 19.52 16.91 -6.47
CA LEU A 46 18.38 16.35 -5.76
C LEU A 46 18.71 14.96 -5.19
N LEU A 47 19.21 14.04 -6.02
CA LEU A 47 19.56 12.68 -5.58
C LEU A 47 20.65 12.69 -4.49
N SER A 48 21.64 13.57 -4.60
CA SER A 48 22.67 13.74 -3.55
C SER A 48 22.06 14.17 -2.21
N LYS A 49 21.13 15.14 -2.22
CA LYS A 49 20.43 15.60 -1.00
C LYS A 49 19.56 14.50 -0.39
N ILE A 50 18.90 13.71 -1.24
CA ILE A 50 18.09 12.56 -0.81
C ILE A 50 18.99 11.53 -0.12
N GLN A 51 20.13 11.20 -0.73
CA GLN A 51 21.07 10.22 -0.17
C GLN A 51 21.67 10.70 1.17
N GLU A 52 21.98 11.98 1.32
CA GLU A 52 22.44 12.58 2.58
C GLU A 52 21.39 12.48 3.69
N LYS A 53 20.10 12.64 3.33
CA LYS A 53 18.98 12.64 4.29
C LYS A 53 18.25 11.31 4.39
N LYS A 54 18.81 10.23 3.84
CA LYS A 54 18.10 8.94 3.66
C LYS A 54 17.51 8.38 4.95
N ASP A 55 18.28 8.38 6.03
CA ASP A 55 17.81 7.87 7.33
C ASP A 55 16.68 8.72 7.94
N VAL A 56 16.75 10.04 7.77
CA VAL A 56 15.70 10.97 8.18
C VAL A 56 14.43 10.73 7.36
N LEU A 57 14.56 10.50 6.05
CA LEU A 57 13.45 10.18 5.16
C LEU A 57 12.79 8.85 5.54
N PHE A 58 13.56 7.82 5.92
CA PHE A 58 13.00 6.58 6.46
C PHE A 58 12.23 6.84 7.76
N SER A 59 12.81 7.55 8.72
CA SER A 59 12.15 7.86 10.00
C SER A 59 10.82 8.61 9.80
N ILE A 60 10.80 9.62 8.92
CA ILE A 60 9.58 10.37 8.60
C ILE A 60 8.57 9.47 7.88
N SER A 61 8.99 8.68 6.89
CA SER A 61 8.10 7.79 6.13
C SER A 61 7.48 6.71 7.02
N THR A 62 8.24 6.15 7.96
CA THR A 62 7.72 5.25 9.00
C THR A 62 6.62 5.91 9.81
N LYS A 63 6.85 7.15 10.29
CA LYS A 63 5.86 7.89 11.07
C LYS A 63 4.60 8.16 10.25
N ASN A 64 4.75 8.59 9.00
CA ASN A 64 3.63 8.84 8.10
C ASN A 64 2.81 7.57 7.87
N SER A 65 3.47 6.42 7.66
CA SER A 65 2.78 5.13 7.47
C SER A 65 2.01 4.69 8.73
N LEU A 66 2.57 4.91 9.93
CA LEU A 66 1.88 4.65 11.20
C LEU A 66 0.67 5.59 11.39
N ILE A 67 0.81 6.87 11.04
CA ILE A 67 -0.29 7.85 11.06
C ILE A 67 -1.39 7.43 10.08
N ASP A 68 -1.03 6.98 8.88
CA ASP A 68 -2.01 6.49 7.89
C ASP A 68 -2.75 5.25 8.38
N SER A 69 -2.07 4.33 9.06
CA SER A 69 -2.71 3.19 9.73
C SER A 69 -3.70 3.66 10.80
N GLN A 70 -3.26 4.55 11.69
CA GLN A 70 -4.09 5.07 12.78
C GLN A 70 -5.31 5.84 12.26
N PHE A 71 -5.13 6.64 11.20
CA PHE A 71 -6.21 7.32 10.51
C PHE A 71 -7.24 6.33 9.96
N ALA A 72 -6.78 5.30 9.24
CA ALA A 72 -7.66 4.28 8.69
C ALA A 72 -8.41 3.50 9.78
N LEU A 73 -7.74 3.12 10.88
CA LEU A 73 -8.38 2.45 12.01
C LEU A 73 -9.40 3.34 12.73
N SER A 74 -9.14 4.64 12.84
CA SER A 74 -10.10 5.60 13.40
C SER A 74 -11.34 5.71 12.51
N LYS A 75 -11.15 5.76 11.18
CA LYS A 75 -12.26 5.71 10.21
C LYS A 75 -13.04 4.41 10.28
N ALA A 76 -12.35 3.27 10.42
CA ALA A 76 -12.99 1.97 10.61
C ALA A 76 -13.84 1.96 11.90
N LYS A 77 -13.32 2.49 13.02
CA LYS A 77 -14.06 2.56 14.28
C LYS A 77 -15.32 3.41 14.17
N THR A 78 -15.26 4.56 13.51
CA THR A 78 -16.46 5.37 13.22
C THR A 78 -17.42 4.63 12.30
N ALA A 79 -16.91 4.02 11.22
CA ALA A 79 -17.69 3.27 10.26
C ALA A 79 -18.47 2.11 10.91
N LEU A 80 -17.86 1.43 11.88
CA LEU A 80 -18.52 0.37 12.64
C LEU A 80 -19.71 0.89 13.47
N GLN A 81 -19.62 2.09 14.03
CA GLN A 81 -20.70 2.71 14.81
C GLN A 81 -21.85 3.22 13.94
N THR A 82 -21.57 3.54 12.68
CA THR A 82 -22.54 4.13 11.75
C THR A 82 -23.02 3.14 10.68
N ASP A 83 -22.65 1.86 10.78
CA ASP A 83 -22.90 0.82 9.76
C ASP A 83 -22.46 1.27 8.35
N ASP A 84 -21.32 1.96 8.27
CA ASP A 84 -20.77 2.45 7.00
C ASP A 84 -20.18 1.27 6.21
N PRO A 85 -20.59 1.10 4.95
CA PRO A 85 -20.25 -0.09 4.17
C PRO A 85 -18.76 -0.15 3.76
N PHE A 86 -17.99 0.92 3.93
CA PHE A 86 -16.55 0.97 3.68
C PHE A 86 -15.69 0.55 4.90
N LEU A 87 -16.31 0.17 6.02
CA LEU A 87 -15.63 -0.32 7.24
C LEU A 87 -14.44 -1.25 6.94
N SER A 88 -14.68 -2.33 6.21
CA SER A 88 -13.65 -3.33 5.93
C SER A 88 -12.58 -2.82 4.95
N CYS A 89 -12.90 -1.85 4.09
CA CYS A 89 -11.89 -1.20 3.23
C CYS A 89 -10.86 -0.44 4.08
N TRP A 90 -11.32 0.27 5.11
CA TRP A 90 -10.45 0.99 6.04
C TRP A 90 -9.52 0.05 6.82
N ILE A 91 -10.04 -1.09 7.26
CA ILE A 91 -9.25 -2.15 7.93
C ILE A 91 -8.14 -2.67 7.01
N LYS A 92 -8.46 -3.02 5.75
CA LYS A 92 -7.44 -3.46 4.77
C LYS A 92 -6.40 -2.37 4.53
N CYS A 93 -6.82 -1.11 4.41
CA CYS A 93 -5.89 0.01 4.23
C CYS A 93 -4.93 0.18 5.42
N ALA A 94 -5.43 0.03 6.64
CA ALA A 94 -4.61 0.08 7.85
C ALA A 94 -3.54 -1.01 7.85
N GLY A 95 -3.91 -2.26 7.53
CA GLY A 95 -2.97 -3.37 7.43
C GLY A 95 -1.85 -3.10 6.43
N ILE A 96 -2.16 -2.58 5.24
CA ILE A 96 -1.14 -2.23 4.25
C ILE A 96 -0.20 -1.13 4.76
N SER A 97 -0.74 -0.08 5.40
CA SER A 97 0.09 0.98 6.01
C SER A 97 0.97 0.47 7.16
N LEU A 98 0.53 -0.57 7.89
CA LEU A 98 1.37 -1.22 8.89
C LEU A 98 2.53 -2.00 8.24
N ILE A 99 2.27 -2.71 7.13
CA ILE A 99 3.33 -3.36 6.36
C ILE A 99 4.36 -2.33 5.87
N ASP A 100 3.89 -1.22 5.28
CA ASP A 100 4.76 -0.10 4.90
C ASP A 100 5.64 0.34 6.08
N SER A 101 5.04 0.55 7.25
CA SER A 101 5.76 1.02 8.43
C SER A 101 6.86 0.07 8.89
N ILE A 102 6.61 -1.25 8.88
CA ILE A 102 7.59 -2.26 9.31
C ILE A 102 8.75 -2.31 8.32
N LEU A 103 8.47 -2.32 7.02
CA LEU A 103 9.53 -2.31 6.00
C LEU A 103 10.39 -1.05 6.11
N LEU A 104 9.77 0.12 6.25
CA LEU A 104 10.48 1.39 6.39
C LEU A 104 11.31 1.46 7.68
N GLN A 105 10.84 0.88 8.79
CA GLN A 105 11.63 0.77 10.04
C GLN A 105 12.89 -0.05 9.86
N ASN A 106 12.86 -1.05 8.97
CA ASN A 106 14.00 -1.87 8.60
C ASN A 106 14.81 -1.26 7.43
N GLN A 107 14.60 0.03 7.11
CA GLN A 107 15.22 0.73 5.98
C GLN A 107 14.99 0.06 4.61
N ILE A 108 13.86 -0.64 4.46
CA ILE A 108 13.45 -1.24 3.20
C ILE A 108 12.36 -0.38 2.56
N ILE A 109 12.56 0.01 1.30
CA ILE A 109 11.58 0.75 0.54
C ILE A 109 10.45 -0.22 0.13
N PRO A 110 9.19 0.02 0.53
CA PRO A 110 8.08 -0.87 0.19
C PRO A 110 7.87 -0.96 -1.32
N ASN A 111 7.59 -2.16 -1.82
CA ASN A 111 7.22 -2.37 -3.22
C ASN A 111 6.00 -3.29 -3.25
N PRO A 112 4.82 -2.83 -3.73
CA PRO A 112 3.59 -3.62 -3.68
C PRO A 112 3.69 -5.06 -4.19
N ALA A 113 4.54 -5.31 -5.19
CA ALA A 113 4.72 -6.63 -5.78
C ALA A 113 5.62 -7.57 -4.96
N HIS A 114 6.43 -7.02 -4.05
CA HIS A 114 7.42 -7.77 -3.27
C HIS A 114 7.26 -7.58 -1.76
N SER A 115 6.39 -6.68 -1.29
CA SER A 115 6.26 -6.32 0.13
C SER A 115 6.03 -7.53 1.03
N LEU A 116 5.27 -8.54 0.59
CA LEU A 116 5.05 -9.76 1.38
C LEU A 116 6.33 -10.57 1.51
N SER A 117 7.01 -10.84 0.41
CA SER A 117 8.30 -11.54 0.41
C SER A 117 9.37 -10.80 1.25
N LEU A 118 9.43 -9.47 1.15
CA LEU A 118 10.34 -8.63 1.92
C LEU A 118 10.03 -8.75 3.41
N LEU A 119 8.75 -8.67 3.78
CA LEU A 119 8.28 -8.76 5.16
C LEU A 119 8.60 -10.13 5.79
N ARG A 120 8.39 -11.23 5.04
CA ARG A 120 8.71 -12.60 5.50
C ARG A 120 10.21 -12.85 5.66
N ASN A 121 11.04 -12.15 4.91
CA ASN A 121 12.50 -12.31 4.93
C ASN A 121 13.20 -11.37 5.92
N LEU A 122 12.46 -10.55 6.67
CA LEU A 122 13.06 -9.74 7.71
C LEU A 122 13.67 -10.64 8.80
N LYS A 123 14.97 -10.49 9.05
CA LYS A 123 15.65 -11.20 10.15
C LYS A 123 14.99 -10.82 11.48
N ASN A 124 14.93 -11.73 12.45
CA ASN A 124 14.20 -11.58 13.73
C ASN A 124 14.63 -10.34 14.57
N GLU A 125 14.15 -9.15 14.19
CA GLU A 125 14.27 -7.92 14.96
C GLU A 125 12.97 -7.62 15.72
N LYS A 126 13.08 -6.80 16.77
CA LYS A 126 11.98 -6.46 17.71
C LYS A 126 10.70 -5.95 17.03
N ASN A 127 10.79 -5.41 15.81
CA ASN A 127 9.66 -4.84 15.07
C ASN A 127 8.89 -5.89 14.24
N ASN A 128 9.52 -7.02 13.94
CA ASN A 128 8.99 -8.02 13.00
C ASN A 128 8.03 -9.01 13.66
N GLN A 129 7.93 -8.98 14.99
CA GLN A 129 7.01 -9.81 15.78
C GLN A 129 5.53 -9.61 15.42
N PHE A 130 5.17 -8.49 14.79
CA PHE A 130 3.80 -8.18 14.40
C PHE A 130 3.47 -8.61 12.96
N SER A 131 4.47 -9.00 12.17
CA SER A 131 4.32 -9.25 10.73
C SER A 131 3.28 -10.34 10.44
N GLU A 132 3.42 -11.51 11.05
CA GLU A 132 2.48 -12.63 10.86
C GLU A 132 1.05 -12.26 11.27
N LYS A 133 0.90 -11.50 12.36
CA LYS A 133 -0.40 -11.04 12.81
C LYS A 133 -1.03 -10.08 11.80
N ILE A 134 -0.29 -9.10 11.28
CA ILE A 134 -0.79 -8.15 10.26
C ILE A 134 -1.14 -8.89 8.96
N ILE A 135 -0.29 -9.82 8.53
CA ILE A 135 -0.50 -10.66 7.34
C ILE A 135 -1.82 -11.44 7.46
N SER A 136 -2.07 -12.03 8.63
CA SER A 136 -3.31 -12.76 8.91
C SER A 136 -4.54 -11.83 8.98
N GLU A 137 -4.44 -10.64 9.58
CA GLU A 137 -5.55 -9.65 9.59
C GLU A 137 -5.90 -9.16 8.17
N ILE A 138 -4.92 -9.13 7.26
CA ILE A 138 -5.17 -8.83 5.85
C ILE A 138 -5.82 -10.01 5.13
N GLY A 139 -5.63 -11.25 5.59
CA GLY A 139 -6.28 -12.44 5.02
C GLY A 139 -5.60 -13.01 3.77
N VAL A 140 -4.27 -12.83 3.64
CA VAL A 140 -3.52 -13.30 2.45
C VAL A 140 -3.54 -14.83 2.28
N GLU A 141 -3.83 -15.57 3.35
CA GLU A 141 -3.93 -17.03 3.38
C GLU A 141 -5.15 -17.55 2.58
N ARG A 142 -6.12 -16.68 2.29
CA ARG A 142 -7.30 -17.00 1.49
C ARG A 142 -7.03 -17.01 -0.02
N ALA A 143 -5.83 -16.61 -0.43
CA ALA A 143 -5.48 -16.44 -1.82
C ALA A 143 -5.61 -17.77 -2.60
N THR A 144 -6.55 -17.79 -3.55
CA THR A 144 -6.73 -18.88 -4.50
C THR A 144 -6.79 -18.29 -5.91
N SER A 145 -6.41 -19.04 -6.94
CA SER A 145 -6.43 -18.54 -8.32
C SER A 145 -7.81 -18.04 -8.74
N SER A 146 -8.89 -18.70 -8.30
CA SER A 146 -10.26 -18.29 -8.58
C SER A 146 -10.68 -17.00 -7.86
N LEU A 147 -10.28 -16.82 -6.60
CA LEU A 147 -10.48 -15.57 -5.87
C LEU A 147 -9.70 -14.43 -6.52
N LEU A 148 -8.41 -14.63 -6.79
CA LEU A 148 -7.53 -13.60 -7.34
C LEU A 148 -7.97 -13.16 -8.73
N THR A 149 -8.49 -14.06 -9.57
CA THR A 149 -9.05 -13.70 -10.87
C THR A 149 -10.24 -12.75 -10.73
N ARG A 150 -11.12 -12.98 -9.75
CA ARG A 150 -12.25 -12.08 -9.46
C ARG A 150 -11.79 -10.75 -8.85
N MET A 151 -10.90 -10.79 -7.86
CA MET A 151 -10.29 -9.60 -7.26
C MET A 151 -9.61 -8.74 -8.33
N LEU A 152 -8.86 -9.36 -9.25
CA LEU A 152 -8.17 -8.68 -10.34
C LEU A 152 -9.17 -7.92 -11.23
N LYS A 153 -10.23 -8.59 -11.69
CA LYS A 153 -11.26 -7.94 -12.51
C LYS A 153 -11.85 -6.71 -11.82
N SER A 154 -12.18 -6.82 -10.52
CA SER A 154 -12.71 -5.70 -9.74
C SER A 154 -11.67 -4.62 -9.47
N SER A 155 -10.40 -4.98 -9.26
CA SER A 155 -9.31 -4.02 -9.01
C SER A 155 -8.99 -3.21 -10.27
N CYS A 156 -8.97 -3.85 -11.44
CA CYS A 156 -8.85 -3.15 -12.73
C CYS A 156 -10.04 -2.22 -12.97
N GLY A 157 -11.27 -2.72 -12.79
CA GLY A 157 -12.47 -1.88 -12.92
C GLY A 157 -12.46 -0.68 -11.97
N PHE A 158 -12.05 -0.88 -10.71
CA PHE A 158 -11.91 0.22 -9.76
C PHE A 158 -10.82 1.22 -10.16
N SER A 159 -9.66 0.75 -10.66
CA SER A 159 -8.62 1.62 -11.20
C SER A 159 -9.12 2.46 -12.38
N ASP A 160 -9.87 1.85 -13.31
CA ASP A 160 -10.46 2.58 -14.45
C ASP A 160 -11.47 3.64 -13.99
N MET A 161 -12.28 3.34 -12.96
CA MET A 161 -13.26 4.27 -12.39
C MET A 161 -12.63 5.47 -11.65
N ILE A 162 -11.41 5.33 -11.11
CA ILE A 162 -10.77 6.35 -10.27
C ILE A 162 -9.68 7.11 -11.01
N GLU A 163 -8.80 6.39 -11.71
CA GLU A 163 -7.61 6.95 -12.34
C GLU A 163 -7.85 7.27 -13.80
N ASN A 164 -8.58 6.40 -14.50
CA ASN A 164 -8.89 6.50 -15.93
C ASN A 164 -7.67 6.83 -16.82
N ASN A 165 -6.51 6.26 -16.48
CA ASN A 165 -5.23 6.50 -17.17
C ASN A 165 -4.57 5.20 -17.67
N GLN A 166 -5.36 4.14 -17.83
CA GLN A 166 -4.92 2.80 -18.24
C GLN A 166 -3.98 2.08 -17.27
N ASN A 167 -3.82 2.57 -16.03
CA ASN A 167 -3.03 1.89 -14.99
C ASN A 167 -3.56 0.47 -14.70
N SER A 168 -4.85 0.21 -14.93
CA SER A 168 -5.47 -1.12 -14.92
C SER A 168 -4.72 -2.16 -15.77
N LYS A 169 -4.11 -1.78 -16.90
CA LYS A 169 -3.30 -2.68 -17.74
C LYS A 169 -2.00 -3.12 -17.05
N ILE A 170 -1.37 -2.22 -16.30
CA ILE A 170 -0.17 -2.56 -15.49
C ILE A 170 -0.57 -3.53 -14.38
N ILE A 171 -1.68 -3.23 -13.70
CA ILE A 171 -2.23 -4.08 -12.63
C ILE A 171 -2.51 -5.49 -13.16
N GLU A 172 -3.20 -5.58 -14.29
CA GLU A 172 -3.52 -6.84 -14.95
C GLU A 172 -2.27 -7.65 -15.31
N LYS A 173 -1.29 -7.02 -15.96
CA LYS A 173 -0.08 -7.72 -16.40
C LYS A 173 0.72 -8.28 -15.22
N LYS A 174 0.86 -7.50 -14.13
CA LYS A 174 1.58 -7.94 -12.92
C LYS A 174 0.84 -9.05 -12.18
N ALA A 175 -0.47 -8.89 -11.99
CA ALA A 175 -1.27 -9.88 -11.27
C ALA A 175 -1.37 -11.20 -12.04
N LYS A 176 -1.57 -11.19 -13.36
CA LYS A 176 -1.57 -12.40 -14.20
C LYS A 176 -0.25 -13.16 -14.08
N HIS A 177 0.87 -12.45 -14.17
CA HIS A 177 2.19 -13.05 -13.99
C HIS A 177 2.34 -13.73 -12.63
N MET A 178 1.91 -13.08 -11.54
CA MET A 178 1.96 -13.68 -10.20
C MET A 178 1.07 -14.92 -10.08
N ILE A 179 -0.15 -14.88 -10.63
CA ILE A 179 -1.08 -16.02 -10.63
C ILE A 179 -0.50 -17.20 -11.41
N GLU A 180 0.01 -16.96 -12.62
CA GLU A 180 0.62 -17.97 -13.49
C GLU A 180 1.85 -18.64 -12.85
N ASN A 181 2.60 -17.90 -12.03
CA ASN A 181 3.78 -18.38 -11.32
C ASN A 181 3.48 -18.86 -9.88
N SER A 182 2.21 -19.08 -9.53
CA SER A 182 1.78 -19.55 -8.20
C SER A 182 2.16 -18.64 -7.02
N LEU A 183 2.43 -17.36 -7.27
CA LEU A 183 2.71 -16.33 -6.26
C LEU A 183 1.39 -15.76 -5.70
N LEU A 184 0.52 -16.63 -5.19
CA LEU A 184 -0.88 -16.29 -4.90
C LEU A 184 -0.99 -15.29 -3.74
N SER A 185 -0.27 -15.50 -2.63
CA SER A 185 -0.30 -14.57 -1.49
C SER A 185 0.30 -13.21 -1.84
N ASP A 186 1.37 -13.18 -2.63
CA ASP A 186 1.96 -11.92 -3.12
C ASP A 186 0.98 -11.19 -4.04
N CYS A 187 0.27 -11.91 -4.92
CA CYS A 187 -0.79 -11.34 -5.75
C CYS A 187 -1.94 -10.75 -4.92
N TYR A 188 -2.36 -11.44 -3.87
CA TYR A 188 -3.43 -10.95 -2.98
C TYR A 188 -3.02 -9.60 -2.34
N LEU A 189 -1.80 -9.55 -1.79
CA LEU A 189 -1.30 -8.34 -1.17
C LEU A 189 -1.11 -7.21 -2.20
N TYR A 190 -0.58 -7.56 -3.38
CA TYR A 190 -0.40 -6.62 -4.49
C TYR A 190 -1.72 -5.95 -4.88
N LEU A 191 -2.79 -6.73 -5.11
CA LEU A 191 -4.11 -6.20 -5.47
C LEU A 191 -4.68 -5.33 -4.35
N THR A 192 -4.55 -5.77 -3.10
CA THR A 192 -4.97 -5.00 -1.91
C THR A 192 -4.25 -3.63 -1.85
N TYR A 193 -2.96 -3.58 -2.20
CA TYR A 193 -2.20 -2.34 -2.33
C TYR A 193 -2.76 -1.39 -3.39
N GLN A 194 -3.03 -1.92 -4.60
CA GLN A 194 -3.57 -1.10 -5.69
C GLN A 194 -4.94 -0.54 -5.30
N ASN A 195 -5.77 -1.34 -4.63
CA ASN A 195 -7.06 -0.91 -4.14
C ASN A 195 -6.93 0.15 -3.05
N LYS A 196 -6.00 0.03 -2.08
CA LYS A 196 -5.70 1.09 -1.10
C LYS A 196 -5.35 2.39 -1.80
N ASN A 197 -4.44 2.35 -2.78
CA ASN A 197 -3.98 3.55 -3.48
C ASN A 197 -5.13 4.29 -4.17
N ASN A 198 -6.02 3.56 -4.83
CA ASN A 198 -7.18 4.15 -5.49
C ASN A 198 -8.30 4.56 -4.51
N PHE A 199 -8.49 3.81 -3.44
CA PHE A 199 -9.42 4.15 -2.38
C PHE A 199 -9.04 5.47 -1.69
N TYR A 200 -7.75 5.69 -1.45
CA TYR A 200 -7.24 6.93 -0.85
C TYR A 200 -7.47 8.16 -1.73
N LYS A 201 -7.60 8.01 -3.05
CA LYS A 201 -7.94 9.13 -3.96
C LYS A 201 -9.37 9.62 -3.77
N ILE A 202 -10.30 8.75 -3.34
CA ILE A 202 -11.71 9.11 -3.13
C ILE A 202 -12.10 9.25 -1.64
N LYS A 203 -11.15 9.08 -0.72
CA LYS A 203 -11.39 8.99 0.74
C LYS A 203 -12.21 10.14 1.35
N ASN A 204 -12.11 11.34 0.78
CA ASN A 204 -12.80 12.54 1.25
C ASN A 204 -14.20 12.74 0.62
N SER A 205 -14.62 11.82 -0.24
CA SER A 205 -15.85 11.92 -1.03
C SER A 205 -16.62 10.59 -1.10
N LEU A 206 -16.40 9.67 -0.14
CA LEU A 206 -16.99 8.32 -0.17
C LEU A 206 -18.53 8.33 -0.23
N ASN A 207 -19.17 9.32 0.37
CA ASN A 207 -20.61 9.54 0.29
C ASN A 207 -21.11 9.77 -1.15
N LEU A 208 -20.31 10.43 -1.99
CA LEU A 208 -20.59 10.66 -3.41
C LEU A 208 -20.20 9.47 -4.29
N ASN A 209 -19.61 8.43 -3.71
CA ASN A 209 -19.06 7.27 -4.39
C ASN A 209 -19.57 5.97 -3.73
N SER A 210 -20.75 6.01 -3.11
CA SER A 210 -21.30 4.92 -2.31
C SER A 210 -21.50 3.65 -3.14
N GLU A 211 -21.81 3.79 -4.43
CA GLU A 211 -21.95 2.69 -5.39
C GLU A 211 -20.65 1.92 -5.62
N LYS A 212 -19.48 2.56 -5.41
CA LYS A 212 -18.17 1.92 -5.60
C LYS A 212 -17.94 0.79 -4.61
N ILE A 213 -18.71 0.73 -3.51
CA ILE A 213 -18.62 -0.39 -2.58
C ILE A 213 -18.90 -1.74 -3.26
N HIS A 214 -19.78 -1.80 -4.26
CA HIS A 214 -20.10 -3.05 -4.94
C HIS A 214 -18.87 -3.66 -5.63
N VAL A 215 -18.01 -2.81 -6.20
CA VAL A 215 -16.74 -3.23 -6.80
C VAL A 215 -15.73 -3.57 -5.70
N LEU A 216 -15.64 -2.72 -4.67
CA LEU A 216 -14.66 -2.86 -3.59
C LEU A 216 -14.89 -4.10 -2.72
N LYS A 217 -16.13 -4.57 -2.55
CA LYS A 217 -16.43 -5.86 -1.88
C LYS A 217 -15.63 -7.01 -2.46
N THR A 218 -15.54 -7.07 -3.79
CA THR A 218 -14.74 -8.10 -4.47
C THR A 218 -13.27 -7.70 -4.57
N ALA A 219 -12.97 -6.43 -4.85
CA ALA A 219 -11.59 -5.98 -5.02
C ALA A 219 -10.73 -6.18 -3.75
N PHE A 220 -11.30 -5.89 -2.57
CA PHE A 220 -10.64 -6.07 -1.28
C PHE A 220 -10.93 -7.43 -0.61
N ASP A 221 -11.75 -8.30 -1.21
CA ASP A 221 -12.19 -9.57 -0.60
C ASP A 221 -12.81 -9.36 0.80
N LEU A 222 -13.91 -8.60 0.84
CA LEU A 222 -14.60 -8.24 2.07
C LEU A 222 -15.63 -9.31 2.44
N THR A 223 -15.32 -10.19 3.40
CA THR A 223 -16.22 -11.28 3.80
C THR A 223 -16.42 -11.44 5.31
N ASN A 224 -15.99 -10.48 6.12
CA ASN A 224 -15.97 -10.61 7.58
C ASN A 224 -17.31 -10.26 8.23
N SER A 225 -17.57 -10.88 9.38
CA SER A 225 -18.68 -10.53 10.27
C SER A 225 -18.38 -9.28 11.11
N SER A 226 -19.41 -8.62 11.65
CA SER A 226 -19.23 -7.40 12.47
C SER A 226 -18.36 -7.64 13.72
N SER A 227 -18.51 -8.80 14.39
CA SER A 227 -17.68 -9.17 15.54
C SER A 227 -16.21 -9.39 15.20
N GLU A 228 -15.92 -9.97 14.03
CA GLU A 228 -14.54 -10.10 13.52
C GLU A 228 -13.93 -8.73 13.24
N LEU A 229 -14.71 -7.82 12.65
CA LEU A 229 -14.24 -6.48 12.28
C LEU A 229 -13.85 -5.64 13.51
N GLN A 230 -14.61 -5.71 14.61
CA GLN A 230 -14.23 -5.05 15.87
C GLN A 230 -12.92 -5.61 16.43
N ALA A 231 -12.77 -6.94 16.47
CA ALA A 231 -11.54 -7.58 16.96
C ALA A 231 -10.32 -7.21 16.11
N SER A 232 -10.48 -7.14 14.78
CA SER A 232 -9.43 -6.69 13.86
C SER A 232 -9.04 -5.24 14.09
N ILE A 233 -10.00 -4.33 14.32
CA ILE A 233 -9.73 -2.92 14.64
C ILE A 233 -8.90 -2.81 15.92
N ASP A 234 -9.32 -3.49 16.98
CA ASP A 234 -8.63 -3.43 18.27
C ASP A 234 -7.22 -4.03 18.17
N SER A 235 -7.09 -5.21 17.53
CA SER A 235 -5.80 -5.86 17.35
C SER A 235 -4.81 -5.01 16.55
N MET A 236 -5.22 -4.42 15.43
CA MET A 236 -4.35 -3.56 14.63
C MET A 236 -4.06 -2.21 15.28
N SER A 237 -5.00 -1.68 16.09
CA SER A 237 -4.78 -0.46 16.88
C SER A 237 -3.69 -0.70 17.94
N ASP A 238 -3.73 -1.84 18.62
CA ASP A 238 -2.70 -2.24 19.58
C ASP A 238 -1.33 -2.38 18.93
N ILE A 239 -1.26 -3.00 17.75
CA ILE A 239 -0.02 -3.12 16.97
C ILE A 239 0.50 -1.73 16.59
N THR A 240 -0.36 -0.86 16.07
CA THR A 240 0.01 0.51 15.69
C THR A 240 0.60 1.28 16.89
N ASN A 241 -0.04 1.20 18.05
CA ASN A 241 0.43 1.85 19.28
C ASN A 241 1.77 1.30 19.77
N LYS A 242 1.98 -0.01 19.67
CA LYS A 242 3.27 -0.65 20.03
C LYS A 242 4.38 -0.21 19.08
N LEU A 243 4.13 -0.20 17.78
CA LEU A 243 5.09 0.26 16.77
C LEU A 243 5.44 1.75 16.91
N LEU A 244 4.46 2.60 17.25
CA LEU A 244 4.70 4.01 17.55
C LEU A 244 5.66 4.16 18.75
N LYS A 245 5.43 3.44 19.84
CA LYS A 245 6.31 3.47 21.03
C LYS A 245 7.72 3.01 20.71
N LEU A 246 7.89 1.95 19.91
CA LEU A 246 9.20 1.45 19.48
C LEU A 246 9.93 2.47 18.60
N ASN A 247 9.21 3.15 17.71
CA ASN A 247 9.80 4.19 16.87
C ASN A 247 10.28 5.40 17.70
N HIS A 248 9.58 5.74 18.78
CA HIS A 248 10.01 6.80 19.70
C HIS A 248 11.24 6.42 20.54
N SER A 249 11.40 5.14 20.91
CA SER A 249 12.59 4.69 21.64
C SER A 249 13.84 4.64 20.78
N ASN A 250 13.72 4.42 19.47
CA ASN A 250 14.87 4.38 18.55
C ASN A 250 15.35 5.77 18.11
N ALA A 251 14.60 6.83 18.42
CA ALA A 251 14.91 8.22 18.08
C ALA A 251 15.58 9.01 19.22
N LYS A 252 15.91 8.34 20.35
CA LYS A 252 16.69 8.87 21.47
C LYS A 252 18.05 8.19 21.50
#